data_AF-A0A2P4S9G6-F1
#
_entry.id   AF-A0A2P4S9G6-F1
#
_cell.length_a   1.000
_cell.length_b   1.000
_cell.length_c   1.000
_cell.angle_alpha   90.00
_cell.angle_beta   90.00
_cell.angle_gamma   90.00
#
_symmetry.space_group_name_H-M   'P 1'
#
loop_
_entity.id
_entity.type
_entity.pdbx_description
1 polymer ?
#
loop_
_entity_poly.entity_id
_entity_poly.type
_entity_poly.pdbx_seq_one_letter_code
_entity_poly.pdbx_strand_id
1 'polypeptide(L)'
;MAMLRCLCVAAVVRCPLRLSRPCPLPSPLLLGLLSRQVREAAGSAGAECGSVLKTPKGTRDHHPAQMALRERLFGTVVACFKRHGAAAIDTPLLELRETLMEKYGDNSKLIYELQDQGGELLALRYDLTVPFARYLAMNKITNIKRYHIAKVYRRDNPAMTRGRYREFYQCDFDIAGEYDPMIPDAECLKIVHEILSELQIGDFLIKVNDRRILNGMFAVCGIPESKLVTMCSTLDKLDKMPWEEVRSEMVGEKGLSPEAADRIGEYVQLHGEHGGIQPLPSLLLCCTPYECSCSPPCQAGWERCVLGRDGGAQSSTRGN
;
A
#
# COMPACT_ATOMS: atom_id res chain seq x y z
N MET A 1 2.32 10.10 17.72
CA MET A 1 3.03 10.20 16.43
C MET A 1 2.41 9.23 15.44
N ALA A 2 1.20 9.53 14.96
CA ALA A 2 0.48 8.70 14.01
C ALA A 2 1.02 9.02 12.61
N MET A 3 1.96 8.22 12.10
CA MET A 3 2.10 8.13 10.65
C MET A 3 0.76 7.63 10.14
N LEU A 4 0.12 8.42 9.27
CA LEU A 4 -1.10 8.07 8.55
C LEU A 4 -0.83 6.86 7.63
N ARG A 5 -0.66 5.68 8.23
CA ARG A 5 -0.81 4.39 7.53
C ARG A 5 -2.31 4.14 7.45
N CYS A 6 -2.97 4.70 6.44
CA CYS A 6 -4.13 4.12 5.76
C CYS A 6 -4.79 5.10 4.79
N LEU A 7 -4.20 5.25 3.61
CA LEU A 7 -4.99 5.37 2.39
C LEU A 7 -4.45 4.32 1.42
N CYS A 8 -4.98 3.09 1.50
CA CYS A 8 -4.82 2.12 0.42
C CYS A 8 -5.66 2.62 -0.77
N VAL A 9 -5.12 3.56 -1.54
CA VAL A 9 -5.74 3.95 -2.82
C VAL A 9 -5.42 2.86 -3.84
N ALA A 10 -6.32 1.89 -3.98
CA ALA A 10 -6.30 0.94 -5.08
C ALA A 10 -6.98 1.58 -6.30
N ALA A 11 -6.20 2.13 -7.22
CA ALA A 11 -6.71 2.54 -8.54
C ALA A 11 -6.79 1.31 -9.45
N VAL A 12 -8.02 0.90 -9.81
CA VAL A 12 -8.25 -0.18 -10.79
C VAL A 12 -8.38 0.47 -12.17
N VAL A 13 -7.35 0.36 -13.01
CA VAL A 13 -7.37 0.83 -14.41
C VAL A 13 -7.52 -0.38 -15.34
N ARG A 14 -8.60 -0.42 -16.13
CA ARG A 14 -8.74 -1.35 -17.27
C ARG A 14 -8.35 -0.60 -18.56
N CYS A 15 -7.26 -0.99 -19.21
CA CYS A 15 -6.81 -0.38 -20.45
C CYS A 15 -6.64 -1.44 -21.55
N PRO A 16 -7.30 -1.28 -22.73
CA PRO A 16 -6.97 -2.02 -23.93
C PRO A 16 -6.44 -1.05 -24.99
N LEU A 17 -5.13 -0.79 -25.03
CA LEU A 17 -4.55 -0.01 -26.14
C LEU A 17 -3.27 -0.66 -26.69
N ARG A 18 -3.42 -1.27 -27.88
CA ARG A 18 -2.34 -1.47 -28.85
C ARG A 18 -2.23 -0.19 -29.66
N LEU A 19 -1.08 0.47 -29.68
CA LEU A 19 -0.76 1.37 -30.79
C LEU A 19 0.70 1.26 -31.23
N SER A 20 0.79 1.29 -32.55
CA SER A 20 1.89 0.96 -33.44
C SER A 20 2.60 2.21 -33.95
N ARG A 21 3.94 2.17 -33.93
CA ARG A 21 4.91 2.51 -35.01
C ARG A 21 6.23 3.01 -34.39
N PRO A 22 7.39 2.49 -34.80
CA PRO A 22 8.70 2.87 -34.24
C PRO A 22 9.27 4.15 -34.86
N CYS A 23 9.91 4.98 -34.02
CA CYS A 23 10.78 6.08 -34.45
C CYS A 23 12.14 5.57 -34.95
N PRO A 24 12.86 6.30 -35.82
CA PRO A 24 14.13 5.85 -36.39
C PRO A 24 15.26 5.85 -35.35
N LEU A 25 16.05 4.78 -35.34
CA LEU A 25 17.26 4.63 -34.53
C LEU A 25 18.45 5.38 -35.16
N PRO A 26 19.44 5.81 -34.34
CA PRO A 26 20.66 6.44 -34.85
C PRO A 26 21.59 5.44 -35.58
N SER A 27 22.50 6.00 -36.40
CA SER A 27 23.24 5.29 -37.45
C SER A 27 24.07 4.07 -36.99
N PRO A 28 24.25 3.04 -37.84
CA PRO A 28 24.91 1.76 -37.52
C PRO A 28 26.38 1.84 -37.07
N LEU A 29 27.06 2.97 -37.30
CA LEU A 29 28.50 3.11 -37.09
C LEU A 29 28.88 3.20 -35.60
N LEU A 30 28.01 3.76 -34.75
CA LEU A 30 28.29 3.89 -33.32
C LEU A 30 28.14 2.54 -32.57
N LEU A 31 27.23 1.69 -33.03
CA LEU A 31 27.00 0.36 -32.47
C LEU A 31 28.20 -0.59 -32.75
N GLY A 32 28.81 -0.45 -33.92
CA GLY A 32 29.96 -1.25 -34.34
C GLY A 32 31.19 -1.04 -33.48
N LEU A 33 31.49 0.20 -33.10
CA LEU A 33 32.66 0.56 -32.29
C LEU A 33 32.53 0.10 -30.82
N LEU A 34 31.35 0.28 -30.22
CA LEU A 34 31.06 -0.22 -28.86
C LEU A 34 31.08 -1.75 -28.79
N SER A 35 30.59 -2.44 -29.83
CA SER A 35 30.61 -3.91 -29.87
C SER A 35 32.02 -4.50 -29.97
N ARG A 36 32.99 -3.78 -30.54
CA ARG A 36 34.40 -4.19 -30.60
C ARG A 36 35.09 -4.04 -29.24
N GLN A 37 34.89 -2.92 -28.56
CA GLN A 37 35.49 -2.68 -27.24
C GLN A 37 35.00 -3.67 -26.16
N VAL A 38 33.72 -4.07 -26.22
CA VAL A 38 33.17 -5.11 -25.32
C VAL A 38 33.74 -6.50 -25.63
N ARG A 39 34.07 -6.81 -26.90
CA ARG A 39 34.71 -8.09 -27.27
C ARG A 39 36.18 -8.14 -26.90
N GLU A 40 36.90 -7.03 -27.02
CA GLU A 40 38.32 -6.94 -26.65
C GLU A 40 38.52 -7.03 -25.12
N ALA A 41 37.60 -6.48 -24.32
CA ALA A 41 37.64 -6.62 -22.86
C ALA A 41 37.29 -8.03 -22.35
N ALA A 42 36.65 -8.87 -23.17
CA ALA A 42 36.26 -10.24 -22.80
C ALA A 42 37.32 -11.30 -23.17
N GLY A 43 38.43 -10.90 -23.79
CA GLY A 43 39.42 -11.81 -24.37
C GLY A 43 40.74 -11.89 -23.62
N SER A 44 40.75 -12.32 -22.35
CA SER A 44 41.96 -12.87 -21.70
C SER A 44 41.67 -13.57 -20.35
N ALA A 45 40.78 -14.56 -20.35
CA ALA A 45 40.74 -15.56 -19.28
C ALA A 45 40.26 -16.90 -19.83
N GLY A 46 41.15 -17.88 -19.88
CA GLY A 46 40.82 -19.26 -20.19
C GLY A 46 39.97 -19.86 -19.07
N ALA A 47 38.65 -19.90 -19.29
CA ALA A 47 37.71 -20.86 -18.73
C ALA A 47 36.42 -20.72 -19.56
N GLU A 48 35.95 -21.81 -20.17
CA GLU A 48 34.64 -21.88 -20.82
C GLU A 48 33.53 -21.76 -19.76
N CYS A 49 33.27 -20.54 -19.30
CA CYS A 49 32.01 -20.16 -18.69
C CYS A 49 31.30 -19.32 -19.74
N GLY A 50 30.38 -19.92 -20.49
CA GLY A 50 29.54 -19.19 -21.42
C GLY A 50 28.85 -18.06 -20.66
N SER A 51 29.32 -16.82 -20.83
CA SER A 51 28.82 -15.68 -20.09
C SER A 51 27.38 -15.43 -20.53
N VAL A 52 26.43 -15.81 -19.67
CA VAL A 52 25.02 -15.64 -19.97
C VAL A 52 24.70 -14.15 -19.87
N LEU A 53 24.68 -13.46 -21.02
CA LEU A 53 24.25 -12.07 -21.14
C LEU A 53 22.73 -11.99 -20.89
N LYS A 54 22.36 -11.77 -19.63
CA LYS A 54 20.96 -11.56 -19.23
C LYS A 54 20.89 -10.59 -18.06
N THR A 55 19.78 -9.85 -17.97
CA THR A 55 19.46 -9.11 -16.76
C THR A 55 19.06 -10.07 -15.63
N PRO A 56 19.23 -9.68 -14.35
CA PRO A 56 18.72 -10.44 -13.23
C PRO A 56 17.22 -10.74 -13.38
N LYS A 57 16.80 -11.93 -12.92
CA LYS A 57 15.40 -12.36 -13.00
C LYS A 57 14.47 -11.30 -12.39
N GLY A 58 13.46 -10.86 -13.15
CA GLY A 58 12.49 -9.87 -12.72
C GLY A 58 12.93 -8.40 -12.86
N THR A 59 14.07 -8.15 -13.52
CA THR A 59 14.57 -6.81 -13.88
C THR A 59 14.66 -6.66 -15.39
N ARG A 60 14.66 -5.43 -15.90
CA ARG A 60 14.73 -5.15 -17.34
C ARG A 60 15.43 -3.82 -17.62
N ASP A 61 16.05 -3.76 -18.78
CA ASP A 61 16.52 -2.50 -19.34
C ASP A 61 15.35 -1.70 -19.93
N HIS A 62 15.53 -0.38 -19.98
CA HIS A 62 14.56 0.54 -20.56
C HIS A 62 15.13 1.17 -21.81
N HIS A 63 14.55 0.85 -22.96
CA HIS A 63 14.98 1.38 -24.25
C HIS A 63 14.61 2.86 -24.42
N PRO A 64 15.24 3.60 -25.34
CA PRO A 64 15.02 5.04 -25.50
C PRO A 64 13.55 5.46 -25.63
N ALA A 65 12.74 4.71 -26.38
CA ALA A 65 11.30 5.00 -26.50
C ALA A 65 10.54 4.85 -25.17
N GLN A 66 10.90 3.87 -24.34
CA GLN A 66 10.31 3.66 -23.02
C GLN A 66 10.77 4.75 -22.04
N MET A 67 12.03 5.18 -22.14
CA MET A 67 12.57 6.28 -21.34
C MET A 67 11.90 7.61 -21.68
N ALA A 68 11.72 7.93 -22.96
CA ALA A 68 11.01 9.13 -23.38
C ALA A 68 9.56 9.16 -22.86
N LEU A 69 8.87 8.03 -22.86
CA LEU A 69 7.53 7.91 -22.25
C LEU A 69 7.59 8.14 -20.74
N ARG A 70 8.53 7.48 -20.04
CA ARG A 70 8.72 7.63 -18.60
C ARG A 70 9.01 9.07 -18.20
N GLU A 71 9.87 9.77 -18.92
CA GLU A 71 10.20 11.17 -18.65
C GLU A 71 8.97 12.07 -18.75
N ARG A 72 8.12 11.85 -19.75
CA ARG A 72 6.84 12.56 -19.88
C ARG A 72 5.89 12.27 -18.71
N LEU A 73 5.77 11.00 -18.32
CA LEU A 73 4.93 10.58 -17.19
C LEU A 73 5.42 11.22 -15.89
N PHE A 74 6.72 11.11 -15.60
CA PHE A 74 7.32 11.71 -14.42
C PHE A 74 7.23 13.24 -14.43
N GLY A 75 7.38 13.88 -15.59
CA GLY A 75 7.18 15.32 -15.73
C GLY A 75 5.78 15.76 -15.29
N THR A 76 4.75 15.04 -15.71
CA THR A 76 3.35 15.30 -15.33
C THR A 76 3.15 15.13 -13.82
N VAL A 77 3.59 14.00 -13.27
CA VAL A 77 3.48 13.68 -11.84
C VAL A 77 4.23 14.71 -10.97
N VAL A 78 5.47 15.05 -11.33
CA VAL A 78 6.29 16.04 -10.60
C VAL A 78 5.68 17.43 -10.69
N ALA A 79 5.10 17.81 -11.83
CA ALA A 79 4.42 19.09 -11.97
C ALA A 79 3.23 19.22 -11.01
N CYS A 80 2.41 18.16 -10.88
CA CYS A 80 1.32 18.11 -9.91
C CYS A 80 1.86 18.19 -8.47
N PHE A 81 2.86 17.37 -8.11
CA PHE A 81 3.46 17.42 -6.76
C PHE A 81 4.00 18.81 -6.39
N LYS A 82 4.68 19.49 -7.33
CA LYS A 82 5.18 20.86 -7.13
C LYS A 82 4.06 21.89 -7.01
N ARG A 83 2.96 21.74 -7.75
CA ARG A 83 1.76 22.59 -7.66
C ARG A 83 1.16 22.55 -6.25
N HIS A 84 1.23 21.39 -5.60
CA HIS A 84 0.81 21.18 -4.22
C HIS A 84 1.87 21.56 -3.16
N GLY A 85 3.01 22.14 -3.58
CA GLY A 85 4.05 22.63 -2.67
C GLY A 85 4.91 21.55 -2.02
N ALA A 86 4.96 20.33 -2.59
CA ALA A 86 5.82 19.28 -2.05
C ALA A 86 7.30 19.46 -2.41
N ALA A 87 8.16 19.22 -1.42
CA ALA A 87 9.60 19.18 -1.61
C ALA A 87 10.07 17.80 -2.08
N ALA A 88 11.07 17.76 -2.96
CA ALA A 88 11.71 16.52 -3.35
C ALA A 88 12.70 16.09 -2.25
N ILE A 89 12.68 14.81 -1.90
CA ILE A 89 13.77 14.18 -1.13
C ILE A 89 14.30 12.96 -1.89
N ASP A 90 15.49 12.53 -1.53
CA ASP A 90 16.00 11.21 -1.91
C ASP A 90 16.65 10.53 -0.72
N THR A 91 16.54 9.21 -0.66
CA THR A 91 17.17 8.39 0.37
C THR A 91 18.09 7.38 -0.28
N PRO A 92 19.11 6.89 0.45
CA PRO A 92 19.93 5.79 -0.03
C PRO A 92 19.09 4.60 -0.50
N LEU A 93 19.60 3.88 -1.50
CA LEU A 93 19.00 2.63 -1.96
C LEU A 93 19.06 1.54 -0.85
N LEU A 94 20.15 1.57 -0.09
CA LEU A 94 20.46 0.65 0.99
C LEU A 94 19.98 1.24 2.31
N GLU A 95 19.26 0.44 3.08
CA GLU A 95 18.89 0.76 4.45
C GLU A 95 19.47 -0.33 5.36
N LEU A 96 19.69 0.01 6.63
CA LEU A 96 20.09 -0.98 7.64
C LEU A 96 19.01 -2.07 7.70
N ARG A 97 19.45 -3.34 7.75
CA ARG A 97 18.55 -4.50 7.76
C ARG A 97 17.53 -4.41 8.89
N GLU A 98 17.97 -3.99 10.08
CA GLU A 98 17.12 -3.79 11.26
C GLU A 98 15.97 -2.79 11.03
N THR A 99 16.21 -1.71 10.27
CA THR A 99 15.20 -0.70 9.95
C THR A 99 14.04 -1.30 9.16
N LEU A 100 14.31 -2.30 8.32
CA LEU A 100 13.31 -2.89 7.43
C LEU A 100 12.62 -4.12 8.05
N MET A 101 13.34 -5.00 8.75
CA MET A 101 12.81 -6.32 9.14
C MET A 101 11.56 -6.27 10.03
N GLU A 102 11.43 -5.29 10.92
CA GLU A 102 10.31 -5.23 11.87
C GLU A 102 9.00 -4.75 11.25
N LYS A 103 9.03 -4.06 10.10
CA LYS A 103 7.89 -3.22 9.66
C LYS A 103 6.92 -3.90 8.71
N TYR A 104 7.30 -5.03 8.13
CA TYR A 104 6.59 -5.66 7.01
C TYR A 104 5.95 -7.03 7.33
N GLY A 105 6.04 -7.53 8.56
CA GLY A 105 5.45 -8.82 8.94
C GLY A 105 5.89 -9.96 8.01
N ASP A 106 4.94 -10.69 7.44
CA ASP A 106 5.21 -11.77 6.48
C ASP A 106 5.94 -11.33 5.20
N ASN A 107 5.79 -10.07 4.79
CA ASN A 107 6.44 -9.53 3.59
C ASN A 107 7.94 -9.26 3.81
N SER A 108 8.44 -9.31 5.05
CA SER A 108 9.87 -9.16 5.35
C SER A 108 10.74 -10.21 4.65
N LYS A 109 10.20 -11.41 4.42
CA LYS A 109 10.87 -12.52 3.70
C LYS A 109 11.18 -12.19 2.24
N LEU A 110 10.53 -11.17 1.68
CA LEU A 110 10.68 -10.74 0.30
C LEU A 110 11.72 -9.63 0.12
N ILE A 111 12.47 -9.28 1.15
CA ILE A 111 13.49 -8.24 1.10
C ILE A 111 14.80 -8.79 0.53
N TYR A 112 15.48 -8.00 -0.31
CA TYR A 112 16.83 -8.29 -0.78
C TYR A 112 17.84 -7.88 0.27
N GLU A 113 18.53 -8.87 0.85
CA GLU A 113 19.65 -8.65 1.76
C GLU A 113 20.97 -8.67 0.99
N LEU A 114 21.90 -7.81 1.39
CA LEU A 114 23.26 -7.83 0.87
C LEU A 114 24.07 -8.91 1.60
N GLN A 115 25.07 -9.45 0.93
CA GLN A 115 26.00 -10.40 1.55
C GLN A 115 26.81 -9.70 2.64
N ASP A 116 26.99 -10.37 3.76
CA ASP A 116 27.87 -9.89 4.83
C ASP A 116 29.33 -9.86 4.35
N GLN A 117 29.94 -8.69 4.46
CA GLN A 117 31.33 -8.42 4.09
C GLN A 117 32.16 -7.96 5.31
N GLY A 118 31.71 -8.24 6.53
CA GLY A 118 32.38 -7.86 7.78
C GLY A 118 32.03 -6.46 8.28
N GLY A 119 30.87 -5.93 7.88
CA GLY A 119 30.43 -4.57 8.20
C GLY A 119 28.95 -4.52 8.60
N GLU A 120 28.29 -3.42 8.25
CA GLU A 120 26.86 -3.25 8.53
C GLU A 120 26.02 -4.22 7.69
N LEU A 121 24.98 -4.80 8.30
CA LEU A 121 24.02 -5.63 7.59
C LEU A 121 23.03 -4.73 6.84
N LEU A 122 23.09 -4.76 5.52
CA LEU A 122 22.31 -3.89 4.63
C LEU A 122 21.27 -4.67 3.85
N ALA A 123 20.18 -3.97 3.50
CA ALA A 123 19.12 -4.49 2.66
C ALA A 123 18.62 -3.42 1.68
N LEU A 124 18.12 -3.85 0.52
CA LEU A 124 17.49 -2.95 -0.44
C LEU A 124 16.12 -2.50 0.09
N ARG A 125 15.80 -1.21 -0.09
CA ARG A 125 14.48 -0.68 0.28
C ARG A 125 13.32 -1.39 -0.43
N TYR A 126 12.32 -1.79 0.35
CA TYR A 126 11.11 -2.49 -0.09
C TYR A 126 9.99 -1.53 -0.57
N ASP A 127 9.95 -0.35 0.04
CA ASP A 127 9.10 0.79 -0.29
C ASP A 127 9.85 2.12 -0.05
N LEU A 128 9.19 3.26 -0.26
CA LEU A 128 9.72 4.59 0.05
C LEU A 128 9.19 5.15 1.39
N THR A 129 8.13 4.57 1.94
CA THR A 129 7.49 5.04 3.19
C THR A 129 8.33 4.74 4.43
N VAL A 130 8.94 3.55 4.55
CA VAL A 130 9.83 3.24 5.69
C VAL A 130 11.13 4.06 5.66
N PRO A 131 11.82 4.22 4.51
CA PRO A 131 12.91 5.18 4.40
C PRO A 131 12.51 6.61 4.79
N PHE A 132 11.30 7.04 4.43
CA PHE A 132 10.78 8.34 4.85
C PHE A 132 10.55 8.42 6.36
N ALA A 133 9.99 7.37 6.97
CA ALA A 133 9.82 7.29 8.42
C ALA A 133 11.14 7.44 9.17
N ARG A 134 12.18 6.73 8.71
CA ARG A 134 13.54 6.87 9.24
C ARG A 134 14.09 8.29 9.02
N TYR A 135 13.89 8.86 7.83
CA TYR A 135 14.33 10.22 7.52
C TYR A 135 13.71 11.27 8.46
N LEU A 136 12.41 11.18 8.75
CA LEU A 136 11.74 12.06 9.70
C LEU A 136 12.33 11.93 11.11
N ALA A 137 12.47 10.70 11.60
CA ALA A 137 12.96 10.42 12.95
C ALA A 137 14.41 10.87 13.12
N MET A 138 15.28 10.56 12.16
CA MET A 138 16.71 10.90 12.19
C MET A 138 16.95 12.41 12.19
N ASN A 139 16.16 13.16 11.41
CA ASN A 139 16.30 14.61 11.29
C ASN A 139 15.42 15.39 12.27
N LYS A 140 14.64 14.69 13.13
CA LYS A 140 13.69 15.29 14.08
C LYS A 140 12.69 16.24 13.41
N ILE A 141 12.27 15.90 12.19
CA ILE A 141 11.30 16.68 11.42
C ILE A 141 9.90 16.26 11.85
N THR A 142 9.10 17.23 12.31
CA THR A 142 7.72 17.00 12.73
C THR A 142 6.71 17.27 11.64
N ASN A 143 7.01 18.21 10.73
CA ASN A 143 6.13 18.59 9.62
C ASN A 143 6.93 18.69 8.32
N ILE A 144 6.48 17.96 7.30
CA ILE A 144 6.99 18.08 5.93
C ILE A 144 5.94 17.58 4.94
N LYS A 145 5.83 18.27 3.80
CA LYS A 145 5.14 17.80 2.60
C LYS A 145 6.19 17.44 1.57
N ARG A 146 6.26 16.18 1.16
CA ARG A 146 7.32 15.69 0.28
C ARG A 146 6.83 14.78 -0.82
N TYR A 147 7.60 14.70 -1.90
CA TYR A 147 7.48 13.64 -2.89
C TYR A 147 8.81 12.91 -3.07
N HIS A 148 8.74 11.62 -3.41
CA HIS A 148 9.91 10.77 -3.66
C HIS A 148 9.59 9.83 -4.82
N ILE A 149 10.36 9.92 -5.90
CA ILE A 149 10.22 9.06 -7.08
C ILE A 149 11.49 8.24 -7.22
N ALA A 150 11.40 6.96 -6.91
CA ALA A 150 12.57 6.10 -6.94
C ALA A 150 12.22 4.62 -7.15
N LYS A 151 13.24 3.81 -7.49
CA LYS A 151 13.10 2.37 -7.62
C LYS A 151 13.05 1.69 -6.25
N VAL A 152 12.25 0.63 -6.16
CA VAL A 152 12.14 -0.28 -5.01
C VAL A 152 12.28 -1.73 -5.44
N TYR A 153 12.64 -2.58 -4.47
CA TYR A 153 13.08 -3.94 -4.73
C TYR A 153 12.30 -4.94 -3.89
N ARG A 154 11.63 -5.88 -4.56
CA ARG A 154 10.84 -6.94 -3.91
C ARG A 154 11.20 -8.28 -4.52
N ARG A 155 11.60 -9.27 -3.72
CA ARG A 155 11.93 -10.64 -4.15
C ARG A 155 10.70 -11.47 -4.51
N ASP A 156 9.74 -10.83 -5.14
CA ASP A 156 8.50 -11.46 -5.51
C ASP A 156 8.71 -12.54 -6.58
N ASN A 157 7.73 -13.41 -6.75
CA ASN A 157 7.70 -14.34 -7.87
C ASN A 157 7.25 -13.56 -9.12
N PRO A 158 8.18 -13.28 -10.06
CA PRO A 158 7.87 -12.37 -11.15
C PRO A 158 6.87 -13.03 -12.10
N ALA A 159 5.73 -12.37 -12.27
CA ALA A 159 4.73 -12.72 -13.26
C ALA A 159 4.79 -11.67 -14.37
N MET A 160 5.65 -11.92 -15.37
CA MET A 160 5.95 -10.97 -16.43
C MET A 160 4.70 -10.56 -17.23
N THR A 161 3.78 -11.50 -17.42
CA THR A 161 2.47 -11.29 -18.06
C THR A 161 1.52 -10.42 -17.25
N ARG A 162 1.73 -10.32 -15.93
CA ARG A 162 0.91 -9.52 -14.99
C ARG A 162 1.62 -8.25 -14.52
N GLY A 163 2.76 -7.89 -15.11
CA GLY A 163 3.51 -6.69 -14.73
C GLY A 163 4.14 -6.74 -13.33
N ARG A 164 4.30 -7.93 -12.74
CA ARG A 164 4.92 -8.10 -11.42
C ARG A 164 6.42 -8.28 -11.57
N TYR A 165 7.15 -7.20 -11.35
CA TYR A 165 8.62 -7.15 -11.43
C TYR A 165 9.26 -7.19 -10.04
N ARG A 166 10.57 -7.49 -10.01
CA ARG A 166 11.38 -7.43 -8.78
C ARG A 166 12.01 -6.06 -8.54
N GLU A 167 12.17 -5.30 -9.62
CA GLU A 167 12.57 -3.89 -9.61
C GLU A 167 11.49 -3.07 -10.34
N PHE A 168 10.96 -2.03 -9.69
CA PHE A 168 10.01 -1.10 -10.29
C PHE A 168 10.03 0.26 -9.59
N TYR A 169 9.46 1.28 -10.22
CA TYR A 169 9.36 2.62 -9.64
C TYR A 169 8.14 2.76 -8.74
N GLN A 170 8.33 3.46 -7.63
CA GLN A 170 7.26 4.06 -6.84
C GLN A 170 7.32 5.59 -6.97
N CYS A 171 6.16 6.22 -6.86
CA CYS A 171 5.99 7.66 -6.93
C CYS A 171 5.15 8.06 -5.71
N ASP A 172 5.83 8.33 -4.60
CA ASP A 172 5.19 8.57 -3.31
C ASP A 172 5.06 10.07 -3.07
N PHE A 173 3.92 10.48 -2.54
CA PHE A 173 3.65 11.82 -2.02
C PHE A 173 3.09 11.67 -0.62
N ASP A 174 3.67 12.40 0.33
CA ASP A 174 3.35 12.25 1.73
C ASP A 174 3.26 13.62 2.41
N ILE A 175 2.25 13.76 3.26
CA ILE A 175 2.07 14.90 4.17
C ILE A 175 2.25 14.36 5.58
N ALA A 176 3.34 14.75 6.24
CA ALA A 176 3.61 14.45 7.63
C ALA A 176 3.44 15.71 8.47
N GLY A 177 2.80 15.60 9.63
CA GLY A 177 2.55 16.71 10.54
C GLY A 177 1.20 16.58 11.23
N GLU A 178 0.96 17.47 12.19
CA GLU A 178 -0.35 17.64 12.82
C GLU A 178 -1.09 18.76 12.10
N TYR A 179 -2.30 18.44 11.64
CA TYR A 179 -3.17 19.31 10.86
C TYR A 179 -4.61 19.10 11.31
N ASP A 180 -5.50 19.98 10.89
CA ASP A 180 -6.93 19.77 11.08
C ASP A 180 -7.40 18.50 10.36
N PRO A 181 -8.38 17.77 10.94
CA PRO A 181 -8.79 16.47 10.41
C PRO A 181 -9.22 16.53 8.95
N MET A 182 -8.82 15.49 8.19
CA MET A 182 -9.24 15.22 6.80
C MET A 182 -8.75 16.20 5.72
N ILE A 183 -8.19 17.35 6.07
CA ILE A 183 -7.65 18.30 5.08
C ILE A 183 -6.50 17.68 4.25
N PRO A 184 -5.42 17.15 4.86
CA PRO A 184 -4.34 16.52 4.10
C PRO A 184 -4.80 15.24 3.37
N ASP A 185 -5.72 14.48 3.96
CA ASP A 185 -6.31 13.28 3.36
C ASP A 185 -7.06 13.61 2.06
N ALA A 186 -7.88 14.67 2.08
CA ALA A 186 -8.60 15.16 0.90
C ALA A 186 -7.64 15.71 -0.16
N GLU A 187 -6.55 16.38 0.25
CA GLU A 187 -5.50 16.83 -0.66
C GLU A 187 -4.82 15.65 -1.38
N CYS A 188 -4.52 14.56 -0.69
CA CYS A 188 -3.98 13.34 -1.30
C CYS A 188 -4.91 12.77 -2.38
N LEU A 189 -6.23 12.72 -2.11
CA LEU A 189 -7.21 12.28 -3.10
C LEU A 189 -7.27 13.22 -4.31
N LYS A 190 -7.19 14.53 -4.07
CA LYS A 190 -7.17 15.54 -5.12
C LYS A 190 -5.94 15.39 -6.03
N ILE A 191 -4.76 15.14 -5.46
CA ILE A 191 -3.52 14.90 -6.21
C ILE A 191 -3.64 13.66 -7.09
N VAL A 192 -4.17 12.55 -6.54
CA VAL A 192 -4.39 11.32 -7.33
C VAL A 192 -5.33 11.60 -8.49
N HIS A 193 -6.45 12.29 -8.25
CA HIS A 193 -7.39 12.68 -9.30
C HIS A 193 -6.71 13.53 -10.37
N GLU A 194 -5.98 14.59 -10.00
CA GLU A 194 -5.28 15.46 -10.96
C GLU A 194 -4.29 14.68 -11.83
N ILE A 195 -3.46 13.84 -11.20
CA ILE A 195 -2.48 13.02 -11.93
C ILE A 195 -3.19 12.10 -12.92
N LEU A 196 -4.20 11.34 -12.48
CA LEU A 196 -4.88 10.38 -13.35
C LEU A 196 -5.64 11.07 -14.49
N SER A 197 -6.25 12.23 -14.23
CA SER A 197 -6.90 13.05 -15.26
C SER A 197 -5.90 13.61 -16.28
N GLU A 198 -4.77 14.15 -15.83
CA GLU A 198 -3.74 14.72 -16.71
C GLU A 198 -3.01 13.67 -17.55
N LEU A 199 -2.89 12.44 -17.05
CA LEU A 199 -2.28 11.32 -17.77
C LEU A 199 -3.15 10.78 -18.92
N GLN A 200 -4.43 11.13 -18.98
CA GLN A 200 -5.37 10.75 -20.05
C GLN A 200 -5.40 9.22 -20.32
N ILE A 201 -5.38 8.42 -19.27
CA ILE A 201 -5.36 6.94 -19.35
C ILE A 201 -6.75 6.29 -19.44
N GLY A 202 -7.79 7.11 -19.63
CA GLY A 202 -9.20 6.71 -19.60
C GLY A 202 -9.88 7.01 -18.27
N ASP A 203 -11.10 6.52 -18.13
CA ASP A 203 -11.89 6.69 -16.91
C ASP A 203 -11.27 5.90 -15.74
N PHE A 204 -11.39 6.47 -14.54
CA PHE A 204 -10.88 5.85 -13.32
C PHE A 204 -11.88 6.01 -12.17
N LEU A 205 -11.77 5.11 -11.19
CA LEU A 205 -12.52 5.13 -9.94
C LEU A 205 -11.54 5.08 -8.77
N ILE A 206 -11.71 5.99 -7.81
CA ILE A 206 -10.93 6.01 -6.57
C ILE A 206 -11.77 5.39 -5.46
N LYS A 207 -11.35 4.21 -4.98
CA LYS A 207 -11.97 3.56 -3.82
C LYS A 207 -11.36 4.12 -2.54
N VAL A 208 -12.19 4.49 -1.58
CA VAL A 208 -11.79 5.03 -0.27
C VAL A 208 -12.39 4.16 0.83
N ASN A 209 -11.59 3.85 1.85
CA ASN A 209 -12.04 3.16 3.05
C ASN A 209 -11.21 3.62 4.26
N ASP A 210 -11.74 3.41 5.46
CA ASP A 210 -11.08 3.72 6.73
C ASP A 210 -10.85 2.44 7.54
N ARG A 211 -9.65 2.28 8.07
CA ARG A 211 -9.28 1.11 8.87
C ARG A 211 -10.12 0.99 10.15
N ARG A 212 -10.57 2.09 10.73
CA ARG A 212 -11.44 2.12 11.92
C ARG A 212 -12.81 1.53 11.60
N ILE A 213 -13.33 1.80 10.40
CA ILE A 213 -14.60 1.21 9.93
C ILE A 213 -14.43 -0.31 9.78
N LEU A 214 -13.35 -0.77 9.14
CA LEU A 214 -13.06 -2.20 9.02
C LEU A 214 -12.91 -2.89 10.37
N ASN A 215 -12.14 -2.31 11.29
CA ASN A 215 -11.95 -2.84 12.63
C ASN A 215 -13.28 -2.87 13.42
N GLY A 216 -14.07 -1.80 13.34
CA GLY A 216 -15.39 -1.72 14.00
C GLY A 216 -16.39 -2.74 13.42
N MET A 217 -16.44 -2.88 12.10
CA MET A 217 -17.24 -3.90 11.41
C MET A 217 -16.87 -5.30 11.90
N PHE A 218 -15.58 -5.61 11.97
CA PHE A 218 -15.12 -6.91 12.47
C PHE A 218 -15.43 -7.15 13.94
N ALA A 219 -15.33 -6.12 14.79
CA ALA A 219 -15.72 -6.21 16.18
C ALA A 219 -17.22 -6.52 16.33
N VAL A 220 -18.08 -5.82 15.58
CA VAL A 220 -19.54 -6.08 15.55
C VAL A 220 -19.86 -7.46 15.00
N CYS A 221 -19.07 -7.95 14.03
CA CYS A 221 -19.21 -9.31 13.50
C CYS A 221 -18.68 -10.39 14.45
N GLY A 222 -18.10 -10.04 15.60
CA GLY A 222 -17.60 -10.99 16.61
C GLY A 222 -16.25 -11.62 16.26
N ILE A 223 -15.42 -10.94 15.45
CA ILE A 223 -14.10 -11.45 15.08
C ILE A 223 -13.08 -11.09 16.17
N PRO A 224 -12.30 -12.07 16.67
CA PRO A 224 -11.25 -11.79 17.64
C PRO A 224 -10.12 -10.96 17.02
N GLU A 225 -9.51 -10.08 17.81
CA GLU A 225 -8.42 -9.20 17.37
C GLU A 225 -7.24 -9.95 16.73
N SER A 226 -6.95 -11.15 17.24
CA SER A 226 -5.88 -12.03 16.75
C SER A 226 -6.06 -12.45 15.29
N LYS A 227 -7.29 -12.42 14.75
CA LYS A 227 -7.60 -12.80 13.37
C LYS A 227 -7.75 -11.60 12.43
N LEU A 228 -7.77 -10.35 12.92
CA LEU A 228 -8.06 -9.16 12.12
C LEU A 228 -7.12 -9.00 10.91
N VAL A 229 -5.81 -9.15 11.12
CA VAL A 229 -4.82 -9.00 10.03
C VAL A 229 -5.06 -10.03 8.93
N THR A 230 -5.31 -11.27 9.31
CA THR A 230 -5.60 -12.36 8.38
C THR A 230 -6.92 -12.14 7.65
N MET A 231 -7.96 -11.63 8.33
CA MET A 231 -9.24 -11.30 7.72
C MET A 231 -9.14 -10.14 6.73
N CYS A 232 -8.39 -9.08 7.06
CA CYS A 232 -8.10 -8.00 6.11
C CYS A 232 -7.41 -8.52 4.84
N SER A 233 -6.46 -9.44 4.99
CA SER A 233 -5.74 -10.06 3.87
C SER A 233 -6.67 -10.89 2.96
N THR A 234 -7.64 -11.60 3.54
CA THR A 234 -8.64 -12.33 2.76
C THR A 234 -9.65 -11.39 2.11
N LEU A 235 -10.10 -10.33 2.79
CA LEU A 235 -11.01 -9.32 2.21
C LEU A 235 -10.39 -8.54 1.04
N ASP A 236 -9.08 -8.28 1.06
CA ASP A 236 -8.36 -7.63 -0.06
C ASP A 236 -8.51 -8.39 -1.39
N LYS A 237 -8.82 -9.69 -1.32
CA LYS A 237 -9.05 -10.53 -2.51
C LYS A 237 -10.40 -10.28 -3.18
N LEU A 238 -11.35 -9.61 -2.52
CA LEU A 238 -12.70 -9.35 -3.05
C LEU A 238 -12.68 -8.50 -4.33
N ASP A 239 -11.61 -7.73 -4.56
CA ASP A 239 -11.42 -6.98 -5.81
C ASP A 239 -11.13 -7.89 -7.02
N LYS A 240 -10.74 -9.14 -6.78
CA LYS A 240 -10.27 -10.08 -7.82
C LYS A 240 -11.07 -11.38 -7.84
N MET A 241 -11.74 -11.71 -6.74
CA MET A 241 -12.45 -12.97 -6.53
C MET A 241 -13.88 -12.69 -6.08
N PRO A 242 -14.87 -13.51 -6.48
CA PRO A 242 -16.24 -13.36 -6.03
C PRO A 242 -16.36 -13.62 -4.53
N TRP A 243 -17.39 -13.03 -3.92
CA TRP A 243 -17.66 -13.15 -2.48
C TRP A 243 -17.70 -14.61 -1.99
N GLU A 244 -18.30 -15.52 -2.76
CA GLU A 244 -18.44 -16.93 -2.36
C GLU A 244 -17.09 -17.64 -2.14
N GLU A 245 -16.08 -17.31 -2.95
CA GLU A 245 -14.72 -17.86 -2.79
C GLU A 245 -14.03 -17.25 -1.58
N VAL A 246 -14.18 -15.93 -1.38
CA VAL A 246 -13.63 -15.21 -0.22
C VAL A 246 -14.24 -15.74 1.08
N ARG A 247 -15.56 -15.95 1.10
CA ARG A 247 -16.30 -16.55 2.20
C ARG A 247 -15.81 -17.97 2.50
N SER A 248 -15.65 -18.79 1.46
CA SER A 248 -15.16 -20.15 1.60
C SER A 248 -13.75 -20.19 2.20
N GLU A 249 -12.86 -19.27 1.82
CA GLU A 249 -11.53 -19.13 2.42
C GLU A 249 -11.61 -18.74 3.91
N MET A 250 -12.47 -17.78 4.26
CA MET A 250 -12.65 -17.34 5.65
C MET A 250 -13.13 -18.48 6.56
N VAL A 251 -14.10 -19.25 6.09
CA VAL A 251 -14.67 -20.36 6.86
C VAL A 251 -13.72 -21.57 6.87
N GLY A 252 -13.28 -22.01 5.69
CA GLY A 252 -12.53 -23.26 5.53
C GLY A 252 -11.07 -23.18 5.96
N GLU A 253 -10.36 -22.11 5.62
CA GLU A 253 -8.93 -22.00 5.90
C GLU A 253 -8.62 -21.23 7.18
N LYS A 254 -9.40 -20.18 7.46
CA LYS A 254 -9.14 -19.27 8.60
C LYS A 254 -9.95 -19.61 9.84
N GLY A 255 -10.85 -20.59 9.73
CA GLY A 255 -11.67 -21.11 10.83
C GLY A 255 -12.58 -20.03 11.42
N LEU A 256 -13.21 -19.22 10.58
CA LEU A 256 -14.27 -18.30 10.98
C LEU A 256 -15.63 -19.03 10.99
N SER A 257 -16.55 -18.66 11.88
CA SER A 257 -17.89 -19.24 11.85
C SER A 257 -18.63 -18.78 10.59
N PRO A 258 -19.47 -19.64 9.96
CA PRO A 258 -20.26 -19.26 8.80
C PRO A 258 -21.12 -18.03 9.05
N GLU A 259 -21.71 -17.91 10.23
CA GLU A 259 -22.58 -16.80 10.62
C GLU A 259 -21.81 -15.48 10.71
N ALA A 260 -20.56 -15.52 11.20
CA ALA A 260 -19.69 -14.35 11.22
C ALA A 260 -19.26 -13.95 9.80
N ALA A 261 -18.97 -14.92 8.93
CA ALA A 261 -18.65 -14.66 7.52
C ALA A 261 -19.85 -14.02 6.80
N ASP A 262 -21.07 -14.52 7.03
CA ASP A 262 -22.30 -13.99 6.43
C ASP A 262 -22.55 -12.54 6.86
N ARG A 263 -22.41 -12.23 8.16
CA ARG A 263 -22.51 -10.85 8.65
C ARG A 263 -21.48 -9.91 8.02
N ILE A 264 -20.25 -10.36 7.80
CA ILE A 264 -19.24 -9.56 7.08
C ILE A 264 -19.71 -9.28 5.65
N GLY A 265 -20.27 -10.29 4.99
CA GLY A 265 -20.81 -10.22 3.62
C GLY A 265 -21.81 -9.09 3.44
N GLU A 266 -22.72 -8.92 4.40
CA GLU A 266 -23.72 -7.85 4.41
C GLU A 266 -23.10 -6.44 4.32
N TYR A 267 -21.91 -6.23 4.88
CA TYR A 267 -21.22 -4.94 4.85
C TYR A 267 -20.29 -4.81 3.64
N VAL A 268 -19.45 -5.81 3.36
CA VAL A 268 -18.36 -5.68 2.38
C VAL A 268 -18.83 -5.69 0.93
N GLN A 269 -20.05 -6.14 0.67
CA GLN A 269 -20.70 -6.05 -0.64
C GLN A 269 -21.29 -4.67 -0.91
N LEU A 270 -21.42 -3.81 0.10
CA LEU A 270 -21.94 -2.45 -0.05
C LEU A 270 -20.85 -1.53 -0.61
N HIS A 271 -21.19 -0.83 -1.70
CA HIS A 271 -20.38 0.25 -2.25
C HIS A 271 -21.30 1.33 -2.82
N GLY A 272 -20.91 2.60 -2.71
CA GLY A 272 -21.73 3.70 -3.20
C GLY A 272 -21.10 5.06 -3.00
N GLU A 273 -21.77 6.08 -3.52
CA GLU A 273 -21.41 7.49 -3.35
C GLU A 273 -22.08 8.08 -2.10
N HIS A 274 -21.62 9.26 -1.69
CA HIS A 274 -22.21 9.97 -0.55
C HIS A 274 -23.71 10.23 -0.78
N GLY A 275 -24.56 9.72 0.11
CA GLY A 275 -26.03 9.81 0.01
C GLY A 275 -26.71 8.67 -0.77
N GLY A 276 -25.96 7.76 -1.39
CA GLY A 276 -26.51 6.60 -2.14
C GLY A 276 -26.59 5.30 -1.36
N ILE A 277 -26.00 5.24 -0.16
CA ILE A 277 -26.03 4.07 0.72
C ILE A 277 -27.14 4.32 1.76
N GLN A 278 -28.18 3.48 1.78
CA GLN A 278 -29.19 3.54 2.84
C GLN A 278 -28.50 3.44 4.21
N PRO A 279 -28.95 4.18 5.24
CA PRO A 279 -28.28 4.19 6.54
C PRO A 279 -28.12 2.74 7.04
N LEU A 280 -26.89 2.41 7.40
CA LEU A 280 -26.54 1.12 8.01
C LEU A 280 -27.52 0.82 9.15
N PRO A 281 -27.94 -0.44 9.35
CA PRO A 281 -28.77 -0.79 10.49
C PRO A 281 -28.12 -0.28 11.79
N SER A 282 -28.96 0.17 12.72
CA SER A 282 -28.70 1.02 13.89
C SER A 282 -27.57 0.61 14.85
N LEU A 283 -26.83 -0.48 14.58
CA LEU A 283 -25.69 -0.92 15.38
C LEU A 283 -24.45 -0.01 15.25
N LEU A 284 -24.19 0.60 14.08
CA LEU A 284 -23.00 1.46 13.91
C LEU A 284 -23.18 2.89 14.44
N LEU A 285 -24.42 3.37 14.58
CA LEU A 285 -24.68 4.72 15.12
C LEU A 285 -24.33 4.86 16.61
N CYS A 286 -24.11 3.76 17.33
CA CYS A 286 -23.80 3.81 18.76
C CYS A 286 -22.31 4.10 19.06
N CYS A 287 -21.43 4.17 18.05
CA CYS A 287 -19.98 4.21 18.23
C CYS A 287 -19.30 5.51 17.75
N THR A 288 -20.05 6.53 17.31
CA THR A 288 -19.48 7.83 16.96
C THR A 288 -19.43 8.74 18.20
N PRO A 289 -18.25 9.20 18.66
CA PRO A 289 -18.14 10.09 19.82
C PRO A 289 -18.57 11.54 19.52
N TYR A 290 -18.98 11.84 18.29
CA TYR A 290 -19.41 13.15 17.90
C TYR A 290 -20.93 13.13 17.73
N GLU A 291 -21.58 13.90 18.60
CA GLU A 291 -23.02 14.18 18.66
C GLU A 291 -23.89 13.15 19.40
N CYS A 292 -23.95 13.26 20.73
CA CYS A 292 -25.20 12.94 21.42
C CYS A 292 -25.36 13.83 22.67
N SER A 293 -25.97 14.99 22.48
CA SER A 293 -26.45 15.89 23.53
C SER A 293 -27.86 15.50 23.97
N CYS A 294 -28.07 14.24 24.40
CA CYS A 294 -29.39 13.75 24.84
C CYS A 294 -29.32 12.86 26.10
N SER A 295 -29.77 13.43 27.22
CA SER A 295 -30.43 12.85 28.42
C SER A 295 -29.80 11.68 29.23
N PRO A 296 -30.07 11.61 30.56
CA PRO A 296 -29.38 10.71 31.51
C PRO A 296 -29.42 9.17 31.27
N PRO A 297 -30.39 8.54 30.57
CA PRO A 297 -30.43 7.08 30.48
C PRO A 297 -29.24 6.47 29.71
N CYS A 298 -28.54 7.27 28.89
CA CYS A 298 -27.49 6.80 27.99
C CYS A 298 -26.15 6.53 28.68
N GLN A 299 -25.88 7.11 29.86
CA GLN A 299 -24.61 6.90 30.57
C GLN A 299 -24.54 5.53 31.27
N ALA A 300 -25.67 4.94 31.66
CA ALA A 300 -25.70 3.67 32.40
C ALA A 300 -25.32 2.44 31.54
N GLY A 301 -25.43 2.54 30.20
CA GLY A 301 -25.03 1.48 29.28
C GLY A 301 -23.52 1.45 29.00
N TRP A 302 -22.87 2.61 29.03
CA TRP A 302 -21.44 2.76 28.71
C TRP A 302 -20.53 2.04 29.73
N GLU A 303 -20.79 2.19 31.03
CA GLU A 303 -19.97 1.56 32.08
C GLU A 303 -20.03 0.03 32.05
N ARG A 304 -21.14 -0.54 31.57
CA ARG A 304 -21.34 -1.99 31.53
C ARG A 304 -20.61 -2.67 30.36
N CYS A 305 -20.36 -1.94 29.27
CA CYS A 305 -19.64 -2.46 28.09
C CYS A 305 -18.12 -2.28 28.15
N VAL A 306 -17.60 -1.25 28.86
CA VAL A 306 -16.18 -0.90 28.80
C VAL A 306 -15.34 -1.50 29.95
N LEU A 307 -15.93 -1.77 31.12
CA LEU A 307 -15.16 -2.10 32.32
C LEU A 307 -15.19 -3.54 32.82
N GLY A 308 -15.87 -4.48 32.14
CA GLY A 308 -15.72 -5.92 32.39
C GLY A 308 -15.68 -6.32 33.88
N ARG A 309 -16.63 -5.82 34.70
CA ARG A 309 -16.77 -6.27 36.10
C ARG A 309 -17.91 -7.25 36.21
N ASP A 310 -17.55 -8.52 36.39
CA ASP A 310 -18.44 -9.56 36.89
C ASP A 310 -18.99 -9.16 38.26
N GLY A 311 -20.29 -8.90 38.32
CA GLY A 311 -21.03 -8.67 39.57
C GLY A 311 -21.81 -9.93 39.95
N GLY A 312 -21.18 -10.81 40.73
CA GLY A 312 -21.84 -11.95 41.35
C GLY A 312 -23.04 -11.54 42.20
N ALA A 313 -24.14 -12.27 42.05
CA ALA A 313 -25.34 -12.09 42.84
C ALA A 313 -25.07 -12.45 44.32
N GLN A 314 -25.19 -11.48 45.22
CA GLN A 314 -25.45 -11.73 46.64
C GLN A 314 -26.94 -11.51 46.91
N SER A 315 -27.62 -12.58 47.30
CA SER A 315 -28.99 -12.59 47.80
C SER A 315 -29.04 -11.96 49.20
N SER A 316 -29.73 -10.83 49.33
CA SER A 316 -30.12 -10.30 50.64
C SER A 316 -31.42 -10.97 51.09
N THR A 317 -31.36 -11.76 52.16
CA THR A 317 -32.52 -12.12 52.97
C THR A 317 -33.06 -10.86 53.65
N ARG A 318 -34.35 -10.56 53.41
CA ARG A 318 -35.11 -9.56 54.15
C ARG A 318 -35.47 -10.11 55.52
N GLY A 319 -35.13 -9.38 56.57
CA GLY A 319 -35.78 -9.48 57.87
C GLY A 319 -36.97 -8.53 57.90
N ASN A 320 -38.17 -9.11 58.02
CA ASN A 320 -39.21 -8.77 58.99
C ASN A 320 -40.21 -9.93 59.02
#